data_AF-A0A0T6BIY8-F1
#
_entry.id   AF-A0A0T6BIY8-F1
#
_cell.length_a   1.000
_cell.length_b   1.000
_cell.length_c   1.000
_cell.angle_alpha   90.00
_cell.angle_beta   90.00
_cell.angle_gamma   90.00
#
_symmetry.space_group_name_H-M   'P 1'
#
loop_
_entity.id
_entity.type
_entity.pdbx_description
1 polymer ?
#
loop_
_entity_poly.entity_id
_entity_poly.type
_entity_poly.pdbx_seq_one_letter_code
_entity_poly.pdbx_strand_id
1 'polypeptide(L)' 'MDLVVFKRDVFFEDEHRNRIFKKGKEYEILSEDKEFIYVNSKPKTNECSQIPKKEEGFIFEYK' A
#
# COMPACT_ATOMS: atom_id res chain seq x y z
N MET A 1 -9.46 3.03 -11.97
CA MET A 1 -8.26 2.86 -11.13
C MET A 1 -8.75 2.35 -9.81
N ASP A 2 -8.33 1.16 -9.44
CA ASP A 2 -8.71 0.52 -8.20
C ASP A 2 -7.99 1.18 -7.02
N LEU A 3 -8.65 1.21 -5.87
CA LEU A 3 -8.14 1.81 -4.65
C LEU A 3 -8.02 0.74 -3.57
N VAL A 4 -6.99 0.88 -2.73
CA VAL A 4 -6.88 0.10 -1.49
C VAL A 4 -6.93 1.00 -0.27
N VAL A 5 -7.57 0.49 0.77
CA VAL A 5 -7.61 1.12 2.09
C VAL A 5 -6.87 0.26 3.09
N PHE A 6 -5.88 0.83 3.76
CA PHE A 6 -5.11 0.10 4.77
C PHE A 6 -5.86 0.05 6.10
N LYS A 7 -5.95 -1.14 6.70
CA LYS A 7 -6.55 -1.35 8.03
C LYS A 7 -5.66 -0.91 9.18
N ARG A 8 -4.36 -0.77 8.94
CA ARG A 8 -3.34 -0.33 9.91
C ARG A 8 -2.29 0.53 9.23
N ASP A 9 -1.54 1.29 10.02
CA ASP A 9 -0.35 1.97 9.51
C ASP A 9 0.69 0.93 9.08
N VAL A 10 1.24 1.09 7.88
CA VAL A 10 2.30 0.22 7.34
C VAL A 10 3.55 1.07 7.11
N PHE A 11 4.67 0.56 7.61
CA PHE A 11 6.00 1.11 7.45
C PHE A 11 6.95 -0.04 7.08
N PHE A 12 7.92 0.23 6.23
CA PHE A 12 8.98 -0.73 5.91
C PHE A 12 10.16 -0.52 6.88
N GLU A 13 10.85 -1.60 7.24
CA GLU A 13 11.96 -1.59 8.20
C GLU A 13 13.06 -0.56 7.84
N ASP A 14 13.31 -0.31 6.55
CA ASP A 14 14.32 0.66 6.10
C ASP A 14 14.00 2.14 6.41
N GLU A 15 12.72 2.49 6.66
CA GLU A 15 12.30 3.86 6.97
C GLU A 15 11.46 3.91 8.25
N HIS A 16 12.02 3.44 9.36
CA HIS A 16 11.41 3.50 10.70
C HIS A 16 10.84 4.87 11.14
N ARG A 17 11.14 5.98 10.44
CA ARG A 17 10.62 7.32 10.73
C ARG A 17 9.44 7.76 9.86
N ASN A 18 9.17 7.11 8.71
CA ASN A 18 8.12 7.52 7.79
C ASN A 18 7.13 6.38 7.55
N ARG A 19 5.92 6.54 8.08
CA ARG A 19 4.79 5.66 7.74
C ARG A 19 4.44 5.88 6.26
N ILE A 20 4.59 4.82 5.47
CA ILE A 20 4.32 4.85 4.05
C ILE A 20 2.81 4.86 3.81
N PHE A 21 2.11 3.91 4.44
CA PHE A 21 0.66 3.81 4.34
C PHE A 21 0.01 4.12 5.69
N LYS A 22 -0.95 5.03 5.66
CA LYS A 22 -1.74 5.41 6.83
C LYS A 22 -3.03 4.63 6.84
N LYS A 23 -3.41 4.18 8.03
CA LYS A 23 -4.70 3.54 8.27
C LYS A 23 -5.85 4.43 7.77
N GLY A 24 -6.80 3.84 7.06
CA GLY A 24 -8.03 4.49 6.60
C GLY A 24 -7.84 5.49 5.47
N LYS A 25 -6.62 5.64 4.94
CA LYS A 25 -6.39 6.38 3.70
C LYS A 25 -6.54 5.45 2.51
N GLU A 26 -7.11 6.02 1.45
CA GLU A 26 -7.18 5.41 0.13
C GLU A 26 -5.87 5.64 -0.61
N TYR A 27 -5.40 4.61 -1.29
CA TYR A 27 -4.22 4.66 -2.12
C TYR A 27 -4.51 4.03 -3.47
N GLU A 28 -3.96 4.66 -4.51
CA GLU A 28 -4.13 4.21 -5.89
C GLU A 28 -3.26 2.99 -6.19
N ILE A 29 -3.89 1.96 -6.75
CA ILE A 29 -3.20 0.80 -7.29
C ILE A 29 -2.66 1.19 -8.67
N LEU A 30 -1.34 1.19 -8.77
CA LEU A 30 -0.62 1.45 -10.02
C LEU A 30 -0.59 0.21 -10.91
N SER A 31 -0.40 -0.97 -10.30
CA SER A 31 -0.36 -2.27 -10.97
C SER A 31 -0.65 -3.38 -9.97
N GLU A 32 -1.02 -4.55 -10.46
CA GLU A 32 -1.12 -5.74 -9.63
C GLU A 32 -0.71 -7.00 -10.40
N ASP A 33 -0.11 -7.93 -9.66
CA ASP A 33 0.29 -9.24 -10.14
C ASP A 33 -0.41 -10.33 -9.30
N LYS A 34 -0.11 -11.60 -9.58
CA LYS A 34 -0.66 -12.73 -8.81
C LYS A 34 -0.29 -12.69 -7.33
N GLU A 35 0.87 -12.14 -6.99
CA GLU A 35 1.38 -12.18 -5.61
C GLU A 35 1.39 -10.82 -4.92
N PHE A 36 1.43 -9.72 -5.66
CA PHE A 36 1.63 -8.37 -5.12
C PHE A 36 0.69 -7.34 -5.75
N ILE A 37 0.38 -6.30 -4.98
CA ILE A 37 -0.15 -5.03 -5.50
C ILE A 37 0.92 -3.95 -5.40
N TYR A 38 0.92 -3.05 -6.36
CA TYR A 38 1.84 -1.94 -6.45
C TYR A 38 1.06 -0.65 -6.22
N VAL A 39 1.40 0.03 -5.13
CA VAL A 39 0.65 1.18 -4.64
C VAL A 39 1.57 2.38 -4.61
N ASN A 40 1.05 3.53 -5.03
CA ASN A 40 1.80 4.78 -4.93
C ASN A 40 1.92 5.20 -3.46
N SER A 41 3.08 4.91 -2.88
CA SER A 41 3.39 5.18 -1.47
C SER A 41 3.46 6.66 -1.14
N LYS A 42 3.81 7.50 -2.12
CA LYS A 42 4.06 8.92 -1.87
C LYS A 42 3.64 9.75 -3.10
N PRO A 43 2.56 10.55 -2.97
CA PRO A 43 2.09 11.35 -4.08
C PRO A 43 3.17 12.34 -4.51
N LYS A 44 3.42 12.42 -5.83
CA LYS A 44 4.48 13.22 -6.48
C LYS A 44 5.89 12.65 -6.44
N THR A 45 6.09 11.43 -5.96
CA THR A 45 7.33 10.69 -6.21
C THR A 45 7.04 9.47 -7.08
N ASN A 46 8.07 8.97 -7.78
CA ASN A 46 8.00 7.69 -8.49
C ASN A 46 8.21 6.50 -7.53
N GLU A 47 7.91 6.70 -6.24
CA GLU A 47 8.15 5.72 -5.20
C GLU A 47 6.96 4.78 -5.12
N CYS A 48 7.14 3.59 -5.65
CA CYS A 48 6.14 2.53 -5.66
C CYS A 48 6.47 1.52 -4.57
N SER A 49 5.48 1.20 -3.76
CA SER A 49 5.59 0.17 -2.74
C SER A 49 4.81 -1.06 -3.17
N GLN A 50 5.44 -2.23 -3.06
CA GLN A 50 4.82 -3.52 -3.34
C GLN A 50 4.25 -4.11 -2.05
N ILE A 51 3.06 -4.69 -2.13
CA ILE A 51 2.36 -5.24 -0.97
C ILE A 51 1.86 -6.64 -1.32
N PRO A 52 2.22 -7.66 -0.53
CA PRO A 52 1.78 -9.02 -0.80
C PRO A 52 0.27 -9.16 -0.64
N LYS A 53 -0.40 -9.70 -1.67
CA LYS A 53 -1.83 -10.04 -1.65
C LYS A 53 -2.16 -11.14 -0.65
N LYS A 54 -1.18 -11.96 -0.26
CA LYS A 54 -1.36 -12.98 0.79
C LYS A 54 -1.78 -12.39 2.14
N GLU A 55 -1.53 -11.10 2.36
CA GLU A 55 -1.94 -10.38 3.57
C GLU A 55 -3.18 -9.47 3.36
N GLU A 56 -3.86 -9.62 2.22
CA GLU A 56 -5.14 -8.97 1.92
C GLU A 56 -6.18 -9.31 3.00
N GLY A 57 -6.98 -8.32 3.39
CA GLY A 57 -7.95 -8.43 4.49
C GLY A 57 -7.34 -8.25 5.88
N PHE A 58 -6.05 -8.51 6.08
CA PHE A 58 -5.33 -8.19 7.33
C PHE A 58 -4.64 -6.82 7.26
N ILE A 59 -4.00 -6.51 6.13
CA ILE A 59 -3.28 -5.26 5.93
C ILE A 59 -4.16 -4.21 5.26
N PHE A 60 -4.87 -4.58 4.20
CA PHE A 60 -5.64 -3.66 3.37
C PHE A 60 -6.89 -4.33 2.78
N GLU A 61 -7.82 -3.52 2.28
CA GLU A 61 -9.02 -3.94 1.55
C GLU A 61 -9.11 -3.18 0.24
N TYR A 62 -9.63 -3.85 -0.78
CA TYR A 62 -10.03 -3.21 -2.03
C TYR A 62 -11.31 -2.42 -1.84
N LYS A 63 -11.42 -1.30 -2.55
CA LYS A 63 -12.58 -0.40 -2.53
C LYS A 63 -13.13 -0.17 -3.92
#